data_AF-A0A929YSP6-F1
#
_entry.id   AF-A0A929YSP6-F1
#
_cell.length_a   1.000
_cell.length_b   1.000
_cell.length_c   1.000
_cell.angle_alpha   90.00
_cell.angle_beta   90.00
_cell.angle_gamma   90.00
#
_symmetry.space_group_name_H-M   'P 1'
#
loop_
_entity.id
_entity.type
_entity.pdbx_description
1 polymer ?
#
loop_
_entity_poly.entity_id
_entity_poly.type
_entity_poly.pdbx_seq_one_letter_code
_entity_poly.pdbx_strand_id
1 'polypeptide(L)'
;MVKWFLTLYLIGGYLRKYDVKFLSDKKRSLLLYVFSCLLSFCLLLVFYEWNWKYDRFNYYFEVLFHYNFILTLLGALGIFSFMRGVMLKEKGLIARASIRLSPYLFGVYLLQQHLEIKDRWVYWLEGILGKRPEQVLPFLGTFVLAIFLVFVCGIAVDWVRKEIFDFLTRILGNTAVFRLIDGWSSRLSEEGEDD
;
A
#
# COMPACT_ATOMS: atom_id res chain seq x y z
N MET A 1 -4.17 16.38 -3.91
CA MET A 1 -4.26 15.32 -2.88
C MET A 1 -5.24 15.67 -1.75
N VAL A 2 -5.08 16.80 -1.04
CA VAL A 2 -5.95 17.18 0.10
C VAL A 2 -7.46 17.21 -0.23
N LYS A 3 -7.84 17.81 -1.36
CA LYS A 3 -9.25 17.92 -1.79
C LYS A 3 -9.94 16.56 -1.91
N TRP A 4 -9.24 15.56 -2.44
CA TRP A 4 -9.78 14.21 -2.67
C TRP A 4 -9.98 13.44 -1.36
N PHE A 5 -9.02 13.53 -0.43
CA PHE A 5 -9.18 12.94 0.91
C PHE A 5 -10.36 13.56 1.67
N LEU A 6 -10.53 14.87 1.57
CA LEU A 6 -11.69 15.56 2.14
C LEU A 6 -13.01 15.02 1.55
N THR A 7 -13.08 14.89 0.22
CA THR A 7 -14.25 14.31 -0.45
C THR A 7 -14.56 12.90 0.05
N LEU A 8 -13.56 12.02 0.14
CA LEU A 8 -13.74 10.67 0.68
C LEU A 8 -14.21 10.66 2.13
N TYR A 9 -13.62 11.52 2.97
CA TYR A 9 -14.00 11.61 4.37
C TYR A 9 -15.45 12.05 4.53
N LEU A 10 -15.89 13.05 3.76
CA LEU A 10 -17.28 13.51 3.75
C LEU A 10 -18.24 12.42 3.26
N ILE A 11 -17.89 11.68 2.20
CA ILE A 11 -18.70 10.55 1.73
C ILE A 11 -18.78 9.45 2.78
N GLY A 12 -17.67 9.12 3.45
CA GLY A 12 -17.64 8.16 4.56
C GLY A 12 -18.51 8.59 5.74
N GLY A 13 -18.46 9.87 6.12
CA GLY A 13 -19.33 10.46 7.14
C GLY A 13 -20.81 10.39 6.76
N TYR A 14 -21.14 10.69 5.51
CA TYR A 14 -22.50 10.56 4.98
C TYR A 14 -22.98 9.11 5.01
N LEU A 15 -22.16 8.16 4.55
CA LEU A 15 -22.46 6.72 4.58
C LEU A 15 -22.70 6.19 5.99
N ARG A 16 -21.99 6.72 7.00
CA ARG A 16 -22.23 6.41 8.41
C ARG A 16 -23.54 6.99 8.92
N LYS A 17 -23.92 8.20 8.51
CA LYS A 17 -25.15 8.88 8.95
C LYS A 17 -26.42 8.22 8.39
N TYR A 18 -26.40 7.76 7.14
CA TYR A 18 -27.58 7.24 6.44
C TYR A 18 -27.68 5.70 6.39
N ASP A 19 -26.78 4.99 7.07
CA ASP A 19 -26.68 3.52 7.13
C ASP A 19 -27.08 2.81 5.83
N VAL A 20 -26.37 3.10 4.74
CA VAL A 20 -26.67 2.54 3.43
C VAL A 20 -26.52 1.02 3.47
N LYS A 21 -27.65 0.30 3.46
CA LYS A 21 -27.72 -1.17 3.59
C LYS A 21 -26.80 -1.92 2.62
N PHE A 22 -26.57 -1.38 1.42
CA PHE A 22 -25.71 -1.99 0.40
C PHE A 22 -24.22 -2.07 0.82
N LEU A 23 -23.75 -1.10 1.60
CA LEU A 23 -22.35 -1.00 2.09
C LEU A 23 -22.21 -1.42 3.56
N SER A 24 -23.28 -1.93 4.16
CA SER A 24 -23.27 -2.45 5.54
C SER A 24 -22.66 -3.87 5.58
N ASP A 25 -22.88 -4.67 4.53
CA ASP A 25 -22.32 -6.01 4.43
C ASP A 25 -20.82 -6.00 4.08
N LYS A 26 -20.01 -6.65 4.92
CA LYS A 26 -18.56 -6.80 4.72
C LYS A 26 -18.22 -7.47 3.39
N LYS A 27 -18.95 -8.54 3.04
CA LYS A 27 -18.73 -9.30 1.80
C LYS A 27 -19.04 -8.48 0.56
N ARG A 28 -20.12 -7.69 0.57
CA ARG A 28 -20.51 -6.82 -0.56
C ARG A 28 -19.54 -5.66 -0.72
N SER A 29 -19.09 -5.06 0.38
CA SER A 29 -18.08 -4.01 0.37
C SER A 29 -16.74 -4.49 -0.19
N LEU A 30 -16.29 -5.70 0.21
CA LEU A 30 -15.11 -6.32 -0.35
C LEU A 30 -15.29 -6.66 -1.84
N LEU A 31 -16.46 -7.17 -2.24
CA LEU A 31 -16.77 -7.46 -3.64
C LEU A 31 -16.74 -6.18 -4.48
N LEU A 32 -17.28 -5.06 -3.98
CA LEU A 32 -17.22 -3.77 -4.66
C LEU A 32 -15.78 -3.31 -4.88
N TYR A 33 -14.91 -3.47 -3.88
CA TYR A 33 -13.48 -3.18 -4.01
C TYR A 33 -12.82 -4.05 -5.08
N VAL A 34 -12.95 -5.37 -4.97
CA VAL A 34 -12.34 -6.33 -5.90
C VAL A 34 -12.86 -6.12 -7.33
N PHE A 35 -14.17 -5.95 -7.50
CA PHE A 35 -14.78 -5.67 -8.80
C PHE A 35 -14.25 -4.38 -9.42
N SER A 36 -14.13 -3.31 -8.62
CA SER A 36 -13.60 -2.03 -9.11
C SER A 36 -12.13 -2.17 -9.53
N CYS A 37 -11.31 -2.89 -8.76
CA CYS A 37 -9.91 -3.16 -9.11
C CYS A 37 -9.78 -4.03 -10.36
N LEU A 38 -10.55 -5.12 -10.45
CA LEU A 38 -10.52 -6.02 -11.61
C LEU A 38 -11.02 -5.31 -12.86
N LEU A 39 -12.06 -4.50 -12.77
CA LEU A 39 -12.58 -3.76 -13.92
C LEU A 39 -11.57 -2.72 -14.40
N SER A 40 -10.94 -1.96 -13.49
CA SER A 40 -9.83 -1.05 -13.85
C SER A 40 -8.66 -1.80 -14.50
N PHE A 41 -8.33 -2.99 -13.99
CA PHE A 41 -7.27 -3.82 -14.55
C PHE A 41 -7.61 -4.37 -15.94
N CYS A 42 -8.85 -4.82 -16.15
CA CYS A 42 -9.31 -5.24 -17.48
C CYS A 42 -9.27 -4.09 -18.48
N LEU A 43 -9.71 -2.88 -18.08
CA LEU A 43 -9.62 -1.69 -18.91
C LEU A 43 -8.16 -1.35 -19.25
N LEU A 44 -7.24 -1.54 -18.30
CA LEU A 44 -5.80 -1.37 -18.53
C LEU A 44 -5.29 -2.29 -19.64
N LEU A 45 -5.63 -3.57 -19.58
CA LEU A 45 -5.21 -4.57 -20.59
C LEU A 45 -5.81 -4.28 -21.97
N VAL A 46 -7.09 -3.85 -22.01
CA VAL A 46 -7.77 -3.48 -23.25
C VAL A 46 -7.09 -2.26 -23.89
N PHE A 47 -6.77 -1.23 -23.10
CA PHE A 47 -6.03 -0.08 -23.62
C PHE A 47 -4.58 -0.41 -23.97
N TYR A 48 -3.96 -1.39 -23.31
CA TYR A 48 -2.63 -1.85 -23.67
C TYR A 48 -2.60 -2.42 -25.09
N GLU A 49 -3.51 -3.35 -25.41
CA GLU A 49 -3.65 -3.94 -26.75
C GLU A 49 -4.05 -2.90 -27.81
N TRP A 50 -4.92 -1.94 -27.46
CA TRP A 50 -5.33 -0.90 -28.40
C TRP A 50 -4.27 0.16 -28.64
N ASN A 51 -3.49 0.54 -27.62
CA ASN A 51 -2.38 1.47 -27.81
C ASN A 51 -1.33 0.89 -28.76
N TRP A 52 -1.04 -0.41 -28.65
CA TRP A 52 -0.15 -1.09 -29.59
C TRP A 52 -0.61 -0.97 -31.05
N LYS A 53 -1.93 -0.99 -31.29
CA LYS A 53 -2.51 -0.97 -32.65
C LYS A 53 -2.73 0.43 -33.23
N TYR A 54 -2.99 1.43 -32.40
CA TYR A 54 -3.51 2.73 -32.87
C TYR A 54 -2.78 3.97 -32.34
N ASP A 55 -1.86 3.82 -31.39
CA ASP A 55 -0.98 4.84 -30.77
C ASP A 55 -1.66 6.16 -30.30
N ARG A 56 -3.00 6.17 -30.24
CA ARG A 56 -3.83 7.36 -29.96
C ARG A 56 -4.49 7.34 -28.59
N PHE A 57 -4.33 6.26 -27.82
CA PHE A 57 -5.05 6.04 -26.56
C PHE A 57 -4.20 6.26 -25.30
N ASN A 58 -3.01 6.85 -25.43
CA ASN A 58 -2.12 7.13 -24.30
C ASN A 58 -2.80 8.04 -23.24
N TYR A 59 -3.63 8.99 -23.68
CA TYR A 59 -4.42 9.84 -22.78
C TYR A 59 -5.39 9.03 -21.91
N TYR A 60 -6.13 8.08 -22.50
CA TYR A 60 -7.11 7.27 -21.76
C TYR A 60 -6.46 6.25 -20.82
N PHE A 61 -5.24 5.83 -21.14
CA PHE A 61 -4.43 4.98 -20.27
C PHE A 61 -4.08 5.69 -18.96
N GLU A 62 -3.69 6.97 -19.03
CA GLU A 62 -3.38 7.77 -17.84
C GLU A 62 -4.62 8.03 -16.97
N VAL A 63 -5.79 8.20 -17.61
CA VAL A 63 -7.07 8.46 -16.92
C VAL A 63 -7.48 7.36 -15.95
N LEU A 64 -7.15 6.09 -16.24
CA LEU A 64 -7.45 4.96 -15.35
C LEU A 64 -6.78 5.09 -13.97
N PHE A 65 -5.67 5.82 -13.89
CA PHE A 65 -4.90 6.02 -12.65
C PHE A 65 -5.22 7.34 -11.95
N HIS A 66 -6.09 8.18 -12.52
CA HIS A 66 -6.50 9.41 -11.87
C HIS A 66 -7.42 9.14 -10.67
N TYR A 67 -7.20 9.89 -9.60
CA TYR A 67 -8.03 9.86 -8.39
C TYR A 67 -9.52 10.17 -8.64
N ASN A 68 -9.81 10.92 -9.71
CA ASN A 68 -11.17 11.30 -10.09
C ASN A 68 -11.91 10.19 -10.84
N PHE A 69 -11.22 9.10 -11.21
CA PHE A 69 -11.85 8.02 -11.93
C PHE A 69 -12.85 7.29 -11.02
N ILE A 70 -14.06 7.06 -11.54
CA ILE A 70 -15.19 6.55 -10.75
C ILE A 70 -14.87 5.18 -10.12
N LEU A 71 -14.12 4.32 -10.81
CA LEU A 71 -13.73 3.01 -10.28
C LEU A 71 -12.73 3.14 -9.13
N THR A 72 -11.84 4.15 -9.16
CA THR A 72 -10.93 4.46 -8.06
C THR A 72 -11.72 4.92 -6.83
N LEU A 73 -12.75 5.76 -7.04
CA LEU A 73 -13.65 6.19 -5.97
C LEU A 73 -14.44 5.02 -5.37
N LEU A 74 -15.06 4.19 -6.22
CA LEU A 74 -15.82 3.01 -5.78
C LEU A 74 -14.94 1.99 -5.05
N GLY A 75 -13.73 1.78 -5.53
CA GLY A 75 -12.72 0.95 -4.85
C GLY A 75 -12.41 1.48 -3.45
N ALA A 76 -12.11 2.79 -3.33
CA ALA A 76 -11.86 3.43 -2.04
C ALA A 76 -13.06 3.26 -1.08
N LEU A 77 -14.28 3.51 -1.55
CA LEU A 77 -15.49 3.32 -0.72
C LEU A 77 -15.70 1.86 -0.31
N GLY A 78 -15.42 0.90 -1.19
CA GLY A 78 -15.49 -0.52 -0.90
C GLY A 78 -14.53 -0.94 0.21
N ILE A 79 -13.27 -0.52 0.15
CA ILE A 79 -12.27 -0.86 1.18
C ILE A 79 -12.55 -0.16 2.51
N PHE A 80 -12.94 1.12 2.52
CA PHE A 80 -13.32 1.83 3.76
C PHE A 80 -14.54 1.19 4.44
N SER A 81 -15.55 0.82 3.65
CA SER A 81 -16.75 0.14 4.16
C SER A 81 -16.45 -1.27 4.66
N PHE A 82 -15.53 -1.98 4.01
CA PHE A 82 -15.03 -3.27 4.48
C PHE A 82 -14.32 -3.12 5.83
N MET A 83 -13.37 -2.18 5.95
CA MET A 83 -12.62 -1.96 7.19
C MET A 83 -13.53 -1.54 8.35
N ARG A 84 -14.59 -0.75 8.10
CA ARG A 84 -15.61 -0.42 9.10
C ARG A 84 -16.23 -1.67 9.75
N GLY A 85 -16.43 -2.72 8.97
CA GLY A 85 -17.00 -3.97 9.47
C GLY A 85 -15.96 -4.92 10.08
N VAL A 86 -14.68 -4.77 9.81
CA VAL A 86 -13.66 -5.71 10.31
C VAL A 86 -13.32 -5.36 11.77
N MET A 87 -13.79 -6.20 12.69
CA MET A 87 -13.25 -6.23 14.05
C MET A 87 -12.09 -7.22 14.10
N LEU A 88 -10.88 -6.69 14.26
CA LEU A 88 -9.68 -7.50 14.47
C LEU A 88 -9.77 -8.12 15.87
N LYS A 89 -10.03 -9.43 15.94
CA LYS A 89 -9.83 -10.17 17.19
C LYS A 89 -8.32 -10.25 17.43
N GLU A 90 -7.82 -9.58 18.47
CA GLU A 90 -6.38 -9.49 18.81
C GLU A 90 -5.66 -10.84 18.85
N LYS A 91 -6.37 -11.93 19.20
CA LYS A 91 -5.79 -13.28 19.30
C LYS A 91 -5.78 -14.08 17.99
N GLY A 92 -6.23 -13.54 16.87
CA GLY A 92 -6.24 -14.23 15.57
C GLY A 92 -4.83 -14.39 14.97
N LEU A 93 -4.57 -15.52 14.31
CA LEU A 93 -3.33 -15.74 13.55
C LEU A 93 -3.10 -14.65 12.49
N ILE A 94 -4.18 -14.21 11.84
CA ILE A 94 -4.14 -13.14 10.83
C ILE A 94 -3.72 -11.81 11.46
N ALA A 95 -4.28 -11.45 12.62
CA ALA A 95 -3.93 -10.20 13.31
C ALA A 95 -2.45 -10.17 13.69
N ARG A 96 -1.90 -11.28 14.22
CA ARG A 96 -0.47 -11.40 14.54
C ARG A 96 0.40 -11.31 13.29
N ALA A 97 0.01 -11.97 12.20
CA ALA A 97 0.75 -11.91 10.94
C ALA A 97 0.75 -10.48 10.37
N SER A 98 -0.40 -9.80 10.37
CA SER A 98 -0.50 -8.41 9.92
C SER A 98 0.38 -7.48 10.74
N ILE A 99 0.34 -7.54 12.07
CA ILE A 99 1.20 -6.71 12.95
C ILE A 99 2.68 -6.95 12.65
N ARG A 100 3.08 -8.20 12.42
CA ARG A 100 4.47 -8.54 12.10
C ARG A 100 4.89 -8.10 10.70
N LEU A 101 3.96 -8.10 9.74
CA LEU A 101 4.23 -7.75 8.36
C LEU A 101 4.18 -6.22 8.11
N SER A 102 3.38 -5.49 8.88
CA SER A 102 3.18 -4.04 8.72
C SER A 102 4.46 -3.22 8.62
N PRO A 103 5.50 -3.42 9.47
CA PRO A 103 6.74 -2.65 9.38
C PRO A 103 7.45 -2.84 8.03
N TYR A 104 7.45 -4.07 7.50
CA TYR A 104 8.08 -4.37 6.22
C TYR A 104 7.31 -3.77 5.04
N LEU A 105 5.97 -3.82 5.06
CA LEU A 105 5.13 -3.18 4.04
C LEU A 105 5.33 -1.66 4.03
N PHE A 106 5.43 -1.07 5.22
CA PHE A 106 5.71 0.35 5.36
C PHE A 106 7.11 0.71 4.86
N GLY A 107 8.12 -0.12 5.13
CA GLY A 107 9.47 0.03 4.60
C GLY A 107 9.53 0.04 3.07
N VAL A 108 8.87 -0.93 2.43
CA VAL A 108 8.76 -1.00 0.96
C VAL A 108 8.12 0.28 0.42
N TYR A 109 7.04 0.76 1.06
CA TYR A 109 6.37 2.00 0.67
C TYR A 109 7.27 3.23 0.77
N LEU A 110 8.02 3.38 1.87
CA LEU A 110 8.95 4.50 2.06
C LEU A 110 10.05 4.51 1.00
N LEU A 111 10.60 3.33 0.68
CA LEU A 111 11.63 3.21 -0.34
C LEU A 111 11.08 3.60 -1.72
N GLN A 112 9.87 3.16 -2.04
CA GLN A 112 9.22 3.47 -3.32
C GLN A 112 8.88 4.96 -3.44
N GLN A 113 8.48 5.62 -2.34
CA GLN A 113 8.12 7.03 -2.32
C GLN A 113 9.32 7.96 -2.09
N HIS A 114 10.51 7.42 -1.83
CA HIS A 114 11.70 8.22 -1.64
C HIS A 114 11.98 9.06 -2.90
N LEU A 115 12.18 10.37 -2.70
CA LEU A 115 12.23 11.37 -3.78
C LEU A 115 13.25 10.99 -4.88
N GLU A 116 14.38 10.42 -4.47
CA GLU A 116 15.46 10.04 -5.40
C GLU A 116 15.26 8.70 -6.10
N ILE A 117 14.48 7.80 -5.49
CA ILE A 117 14.31 6.41 -5.96
C ILE A 117 13.07 6.28 -6.84
N LYS A 118 12.01 7.05 -6.54
CA LYS A 118 10.67 6.95 -7.15
C LYS A 118 10.67 6.91 -8.69
N ASP A 119 11.60 7.60 -9.34
CA ASP A 119 11.68 7.60 -10.80
C ASP A 119 12.74 6.63 -11.34
N ARG A 120 13.72 6.22 -10.51
CA ARG A 120 14.86 5.38 -10.90
C ARG A 120 14.55 3.88 -10.89
N TRP A 121 13.70 3.42 -9.97
CA TRP A 121 13.39 2.00 -9.83
C TRP A 121 12.75 1.40 -11.10
N VAL A 122 11.99 2.21 -11.84
CA VAL A 122 11.40 1.81 -13.13
C VAL A 122 12.49 1.52 -14.16
N TYR A 123 13.49 2.40 -14.29
CA TYR A 123 14.64 2.18 -15.19
C TYR A 123 15.46 0.95 -14.80
N TRP A 124 15.66 0.71 -13.49
CA TRP A 124 16.34 -0.50 -13.02
C TRP A 124 15.58 -1.77 -13.39
N LEU A 125 14.25 -1.75 -13.26
CA LEU A 125 13.41 -2.87 -13.70
C LEU A 125 13.46 -3.10 -15.20
N GLU A 126 13.41 -2.03 -16.01
CA GLU A 126 13.56 -2.15 -17.46
C GLU A 126 14.94 -2.72 -17.86
N GLY A 127 15.99 -2.39 -17.10
CA GLY A 127 17.32 -2.98 -17.29
C GLY A 127 17.40 -4.46 -16.95
N ILE A 128 16.64 -4.94 -15.96
CA ILE A 128 16.65 -6.34 -15.50
C ILE A 128 15.69 -7.21 -16.33
N LEU A 129 14.50 -6.71 -16.62
CA LEU A 129 13.41 -7.45 -17.28
C LEU A 129 13.43 -7.29 -18.80
N GLY A 130 14.23 -6.36 -19.32
CA GLY A 130 14.30 -6.03 -20.74
C GLY A 130 13.17 -5.10 -21.19
N LYS A 131 13.12 -4.86 -22.50
CA LYS A 131 12.10 -3.98 -23.10
C LYS A 131 10.70 -4.56 -22.89
N ARG A 132 9.75 -3.64 -22.68
CA ARG A 132 8.34 -3.97 -22.51
C ARG A 132 7.83 -4.87 -23.65
N PRO A 133 7.25 -6.05 -23.36
CA PRO A 133 6.81 -6.97 -24.40
C PRO A 133 5.51 -6.50 -25.07
N GLU A 134 5.38 -6.74 -26.37
CA GLU A 134 4.30 -6.22 -27.21
C GLU A 134 2.95 -6.94 -26.99
N GLN A 135 2.99 -8.18 -26.52
CA GLN A 135 1.81 -9.02 -26.29
C GLN A 135 1.31 -8.91 -24.84
N VAL A 136 0.00 -8.96 -24.60
CA VAL A 136 -0.57 -8.91 -23.23
C VAL A 136 -0.08 -10.02 -22.31
N LEU A 137 0.08 -11.26 -22.79
CA LEU A 137 0.40 -12.38 -21.90
C LEU A 137 1.84 -12.29 -21.34
N PRO A 138 2.88 -12.05 -22.14
CA PRO A 138 4.21 -11.73 -21.63
C PRO A 138 4.26 -10.42 -20.83
N PHE A 139 3.44 -9.42 -21.18
CA PHE A 139 3.31 -8.19 -20.39
C PHE A 139 2.80 -8.48 -18.98
N LEU A 140 1.77 -9.31 -18.84
CA LEU A 140 1.23 -9.73 -17.55
C LEU A 140 2.28 -10.47 -16.72
N GLY A 141 3.02 -11.39 -17.33
CA GLY A 141 4.11 -12.12 -16.67
C GLY A 141 5.21 -11.18 -16.17
N THR A 142 5.64 -10.25 -17.02
CA THR A 142 6.65 -9.23 -16.68
C THR A 142 6.17 -8.30 -15.58
N PHE A 143 4.88 -7.92 -15.61
CA PHE A 143 4.25 -7.06 -14.60
C PHE A 143 4.19 -7.74 -13.23
N VAL A 144 3.74 -9.00 -13.17
CA VAL A 144 3.71 -9.78 -11.91
C VAL A 144 5.12 -10.00 -11.37
N LEU A 145 6.07 -10.33 -12.24
CA LEU A 145 7.47 -10.49 -11.86
C LEU A 145 8.08 -9.18 -11.34
N ALA A 146 7.78 -8.05 -11.96
CA ALA A 146 8.22 -6.73 -11.51
C ALA A 146 7.69 -6.41 -10.10
N ILE A 147 6.40 -6.64 -9.84
CA ILE A 147 5.80 -6.47 -8.50
C ILE A 147 6.51 -7.35 -7.49
N PHE A 148 6.71 -8.63 -7.83
CA PHE A 148 7.37 -9.58 -6.94
C PHE A 148 8.81 -9.15 -6.61
N LEU A 149 9.58 -8.75 -7.63
CA LEU A 149 10.96 -8.28 -7.46
C LEU A 149 11.03 -7.04 -6.56
N VAL A 150 10.19 -6.02 -6.83
CA VAL A 150 10.15 -4.80 -6.00
C VAL A 150 9.78 -5.13 -4.56
N PHE A 151 8.81 -6.03 -4.36
CA PHE A 151 8.36 -6.42 -3.03
C PHE A 151 9.46 -7.15 -2.25
N VAL A 152 10.12 -8.14 -2.88
CA VAL A 152 11.22 -8.89 -2.26
C VAL A 152 12.40 -7.97 -1.96
N CYS A 153 12.81 -7.11 -2.91
CA CYS A 153 13.88 -6.15 -2.69
C CYS A 153 13.55 -5.16 -1.56
N GLY A 154 12.32 -4.64 -1.52
CA GLY A 154 11.90 -3.73 -0.46
C GLY A 154 11.88 -4.40 0.93
N ILE A 155 11.41 -5.65 1.03
CA ILE A 155 11.49 -6.42 2.28
C ILE A 155 12.94 -6.68 2.68
N ALA A 156 13.81 -7.04 1.73
CA ALA A 156 15.21 -7.30 2.00
C ALA A 156 15.93 -6.05 2.55
N VAL A 157 15.67 -4.89 1.97
CA VAL A 157 16.23 -3.61 2.48
C VAL A 157 15.71 -3.30 3.88
N ASP A 158 14.42 -3.51 4.13
CA ASP A 158 13.82 -3.29 5.45
C ASP A 158 14.39 -4.26 6.51
N TRP A 159 14.66 -5.50 6.10
CA TRP A 159 15.32 -6.49 6.96
C TRP A 159 16.76 -6.09 7.29
N VAL A 160 17.55 -5.65 6.30
CA VAL A 160 18.92 -5.14 6.53
C VAL A 160 18.89 -3.94 7.48
N ARG A 161 17.94 -3.01 7.30
CA ARG A 161 17.75 -1.89 8.23
C ARG A 161 17.57 -2.41 9.66
N LYS A 162 16.68 -3.38 9.87
CA LYS A 162 16.44 -3.96 11.20
C LYS A 162 17.72 -4.55 11.80
N GLU A 163 18.48 -5.34 11.05
CA GLU A 163 19.72 -5.95 11.56
C GLU A 163 20.77 -4.89 11.93
N ILE A 164 20.87 -3.79 11.16
CA ILE A 164 21.77 -2.66 11.48
C ILE A 164 21.35 -2.00 12.80
N PHE A 165 20.06 -1.70 12.98
CA PHE A 165 19.58 -1.08 14.22
C PHE A 165 19.71 -2.00 15.43
N ASP A 166 19.48 -3.30 15.27
CA ASP A 166 19.67 -4.29 16.34
C ASP A 166 21.17 -4.39 16.71
N PHE A 167 22.07 -4.37 15.72
CA PHE A 167 23.51 -4.35 15.94
C PHE A 167 23.98 -3.06 16.64
N LEU A 168 23.51 -1.90 16.17
CA LEU A 168 23.82 -0.60 16.80
C LEU A 168 23.30 -0.55 18.23
N THR A 169 22.09 -1.04 18.50
CA THR A 169 21.52 -1.12 19.85
C THR A 169 22.36 -2.02 20.76
N ARG A 170 22.88 -3.15 20.26
CA ARG A 170 23.77 -4.02 21.05
C ARG A 170 25.10 -3.34 21.41
N ILE A 171 25.65 -2.53 20.50
CA ILE A 171 26.91 -1.81 20.74
C ILE A 171 26.70 -0.60 21.65
N LEU A 172 25.69 0.23 21.35
CA LEU A 172 25.39 1.45 22.11
C LEU A 172 24.67 1.19 23.44
N GLY A 173 23.99 0.05 23.59
CA GLY A 173 23.31 -0.33 24.83
C GLY A 173 24.28 -0.46 26.02
N ASN A 174 25.57 -0.66 25.74
CA ASN A 174 26.62 -0.70 26.76
C ASN A 174 27.15 0.70 27.15
N THR A 175 26.72 1.75 26.46
CA THR A 175 27.14 3.14 26.68
C THR A 175 26.20 3.83 27.67
N ALA A 176 26.75 4.67 28.56
CA ALA A 176 25.99 5.36 29.62
C ALA A 176 24.80 6.19 29.12
N VAL A 177 24.86 6.69 27.88
CA VAL A 177 23.81 7.49 27.24
C VAL A 177 22.52 6.68 27.01
N PHE A 178 22.64 5.40 26.63
CA PHE A 178 21.47 4.58 26.33
C PHE A 178 20.71 4.20 27.61
N ARG A 179 21.43 3.87 28.69
CA ARG A 179 20.83 3.67 30.03
C ARG A 179 20.14 4.92 30.57
N LEU A 180 20.64 6.10 30.23
CA LEU A 180 20.05 7.37 30.63
C LEU A 180 18.75 7.63 29.86
N ILE A 181 18.72 7.38 28.54
CA ILE A 181 17.49 7.51 27.72
C ILE A 181 16.44 6.49 28.15
N ASP A 182 16.84 5.23 28.43
CA ASP A 182 15.93 4.17 28.86
C ASP A 182 15.31 4.49 30.23
N GLY A 183 16.11 5.04 31.16
CA GLY A 183 15.62 5.51 32.46
C GLY A 183 14.68 6.73 32.38
N TRP A 184 14.78 7.56 31.35
CA TRP A 184 13.79 8.62 31.11
C TRP A 184 12.50 8.07 30.49
N SER A 185 12.60 7.07 29.61
CA SER A 185 11.44 6.40 29.03
C SER A 185 10.60 5.68 30.07
N SER A 186 11.23 5.00 31.04
CA SER A 186 10.52 4.28 32.10
C SER A 186 9.79 5.22 33.07
N ARG A 187 10.35 6.40 33.34
CA ARG A 187 9.72 7.40 34.20
C ARG A 187 8.50 8.06 33.54
N LEU A 188 8.55 8.29 32.24
CA LEU A 188 7.41 8.81 31.47
C LEU A 188 6.25 7.80 31.36
N SER A 189 6.53 6.49 31.40
CA SER A 189 5.47 5.47 31.44
C SER A 189 4.81 5.35 32.81
N GLU A 190 5.55 5.57 33.90
CA GLU A 190 4.99 5.58 35.27
C GLU A 190 4.12 6.82 35.51
N GLU A 191 4.55 8.00 35.06
CA GLU A 191 3.73 9.23 35.16
C GLU A 191 2.45 9.20 34.30
N GLY A 192 2.39 8.34 33.29
CA GLY A 192 1.18 8.15 32.45
C GLY A 192 0.21 7.09 32.94
N GLU A 193 0.56 6.34 33.99
CA GLU A 193 -0.29 5.29 34.61
C GLU A 193 -0.99 5.78 35.89
N ASP A 194 -0.54 6.91 36.46
CA ASP A 194 -1.08 7.54 37.67
C ASP A 194 -2.11 8.67 37.40
N ASP A 195 -2.46 8.95 36.13
CA ASP A 195 -3.52 9.89 35.69
C ASP A 195 -4.72 9.15 35.02
#